data_AF-M4BIC1-F1
#
_entry.id   AF-M4BIC1-F1
#
_cell.length_a   1.000
_cell.length_b   1.000
_cell.length_c   1.000
_cell.angle_alpha   90.00
_cell.angle_beta   90.00
_cell.angle_gamma   90.00
#
_symmetry.space_group_name_H-M   'P 1'
#
loop_
_entity.id
_entity.type
_entity.pdbx_description
1 polymer ?
#
loop_
_entity_poly.entity_id
_entity_poly.type
_entity_poly.pdbx_seq_one_letter_code
_entity_poly.pdbx_strand_id
1 'polypeptide(L)'
;MAFSKTQNFVLARGINAISRNSLSKKNGRGKMIKKGGEKKVTAVNKPSAKKWYPADYIPKPLPSAKTKRNSVKTAKLRKSITPGTVLILLSGRFRGKRVVFLNQLTAACYG
;
A
#
# COMPACT_ATOMS: atom_id res chain seq x y z
N MET A 1 24.76 -17.60 6.26
CA MET A 1 23.71 -16.68 6.76
C MET A 1 23.63 -15.49 5.82
N ALA A 2 22.49 -15.27 5.16
CA ALA A 2 22.32 -14.12 4.27
C ALA A 2 22.30 -12.83 5.10
N PHE A 3 23.22 -11.89 4.85
CA PHE A 3 23.18 -10.56 5.47
C PHE A 3 21.87 -9.87 5.09
N SER A 4 20.93 -9.77 6.02
CA SER A 4 19.68 -9.07 5.78
C SER A 4 19.95 -7.56 5.70
N LYS A 5 19.58 -6.97 4.58
CA LYS A 5 19.71 -5.53 4.37
C LYS A 5 18.84 -4.79 5.40
N THR A 6 19.46 -3.92 6.19
CA THR A 6 18.72 -3.10 7.17
C THR A 6 17.79 -2.14 6.42
N GLN A 7 16.49 -2.19 6.73
CA GLN A 7 15.49 -1.26 6.22
C GLN A 7 15.48 0.02 7.06
N ASN A 8 15.20 1.15 6.41
CA ASN A 8 15.12 2.43 7.10
C ASN A 8 13.72 2.62 7.67
N PHE A 9 13.61 2.98 8.96
CA PHE A 9 12.33 3.29 9.59
C PHE A 9 12.00 4.79 9.42
N VAL A 10 10.71 5.10 9.43
CA VAL A 10 10.19 6.46 9.20
C VAL A 10 10.03 7.15 10.55
N LEU A 11 10.65 8.32 10.75
CA LEU A 11 10.45 9.13 11.97
C LEU A 11 9.14 9.91 11.92
N ALA A 12 8.92 10.55 10.77
CA ALA A 12 7.75 11.35 10.47
C ALA A 12 7.42 11.18 8.98
N ARG A 13 6.20 11.53 8.57
CA ARG A 13 5.76 11.33 7.18
C ARG A 13 6.72 12.03 6.21
N GLY A 14 7.40 11.25 5.37
CA GLY A 14 8.38 11.76 4.39
C GLY A 14 9.81 11.93 4.92
N ILE A 15 10.06 11.68 6.21
CA ILE A 15 11.37 11.82 6.86
C ILE A 15 11.79 10.47 7.43
N ASN A 16 12.89 9.94 6.90
CA ASN A 16 13.48 8.68 7.37
C ASN A 16 14.49 8.93 8.49
N ALA A 17 14.64 7.96 9.40
CA ALA A 17 15.51 8.08 10.56
C ALA A 17 17.00 8.07 10.23
N ILE A 18 17.38 7.24 9.26
CA ILE A 18 18.77 7.04 8.89
C ILE A 18 19.05 7.82 7.61
N SER A 19 20.15 8.57 7.59
CA SER A 19 20.60 9.25 6.38
C SER A 19 20.97 8.25 5.28
N ARG A 20 20.84 8.65 4.01
CA ARG A 20 21.11 7.78 2.86
C ARG A 20 22.55 7.26 2.84
N ASN A 21 23.52 8.07 3.27
CA ASN A 21 24.94 7.68 3.35
C ASN A 21 25.16 6.64 4.45
N SER A 22 24.63 6.88 5.65
CA SER A 22 24.75 5.95 6.78
C SER A 22 24.12 4.58 6.45
N LEU A 23 22.93 4.59 5.84
CA LEU A 23 22.26 3.38 5.36
C LEU A 23 23.06 2.65 4.27
N SER A 24 23.71 3.39 3.37
CA SER A 24 24.55 2.82 2.29
C SER A 24 25.77 2.09 2.85
N LYS A 25 26.45 2.71 3.83
CA LYS A 25 27.60 2.12 4.54
C LYS A 25 27.18 0.88 5.32
N LYS A 26 26.09 0.95 6.09
CA LYS A 26 25.56 -0.18 6.87
C LYS A 26 25.11 -1.36 5.99
N ASN A 27 24.52 -1.07 4.83
CA ASN A 27 24.09 -2.09 3.87
C ASN A 27 25.19 -2.50 2.88
N GLY A 28 26.44 -2.07 3.07
CA GLY A 28 27.57 -2.48 2.25
C GLY A 28 27.44 -2.15 0.77
N ARG A 29 26.60 -1.17 0.38
CA ARG A 29 26.31 -0.85 -1.03
C ARG A 29 27.57 -0.45 -1.81
N GLY A 30 28.54 0.19 -1.16
CA GLY A 30 29.82 0.54 -1.75
C GLY A 30 30.76 -0.65 -2.00
N LYS A 31 30.58 -1.79 -1.32
CA LYS A 31 31.34 -3.03 -1.55
C LYS A 31 30.74 -3.91 -2.66
N MET A 32 29.55 -3.58 -3.16
CA MET A 32 28.82 -4.33 -4.19
C MET A 32 28.94 -3.73 -5.60
N ILE A 33 30.00 -2.97 -5.90
CA ILE A 33 30.36 -2.67 -7.29
C ILE A 33 31.09 -3.89 -7.85
N LYS A 34 30.36 -4.99 -8.05
CA LYS A 34 30.86 -6.10 -8.89
C LYS A 34 30.84 -5.61 -10.33
N LYS A 35 32.02 -5.51 -10.93
CA LYS A 35 32.21 -5.36 -12.38
C LYS A 35 31.40 -6.48 -13.07
N GLY A 36 30.41 -6.10 -13.88
CA GLY A 36 29.67 -6.94 -14.82
C GLY A 36 29.46 -8.40 -14.43
N GLY A 37 28.56 -8.71 -13.50
CA GLY A 37 27.98 -10.05 -13.45
C GLY A 37 27.04 -10.20 -14.64
N GLU A 38 27.28 -11.18 -15.51
CA GLU A 38 26.39 -11.53 -16.60
C GLU A 38 24.96 -11.61 -16.08
N LYS A 39 24.11 -10.70 -16.57
CA LYS A 39 22.68 -10.78 -16.32
C LYS A 39 22.23 -12.04 -17.04
N LYS A 40 22.08 -13.17 -16.33
CA LYS A 40 21.29 -14.30 -16.82
C LYS A 40 19.90 -13.75 -17.11
N VAL A 41 19.65 -13.45 -18.38
CA VAL A 41 18.33 -13.13 -18.89
C VAL A 41 17.59 -14.45 -18.83
N THR A 42 16.97 -14.77 -17.69
CA THR A 42 15.93 -15.78 -17.67
C THR A 42 14.87 -15.30 -18.64
N ALA A 43 14.79 -15.97 -19.80
CA ALA A 43 13.78 -15.69 -20.81
C ALA A 43 12.43 -15.73 -20.12
N VAL A 44 11.82 -14.56 -19.96
CA VAL A 44 10.48 -14.46 -19.40
C VAL A 44 9.57 -15.16 -20.39
N ASN A 45 9.05 -16.33 -20.03
CA ASN A 45 7.98 -17.00 -20.76
C ASN A 45 6.79 -16.05 -20.83
N LYS A 46 6.73 -15.26 -21.91
CA LYS A 46 5.58 -14.42 -22.21
C LYS A 46 4.46 -15.34 -22.67
N PRO A 47 3.30 -15.37 -22.00
CA PRO A 47 2.14 -16.08 -22.54
C PRO A 47 1.85 -15.53 -23.94
N SER A 48 1.54 -16.44 -24.87
CA SER A 48 1.34 -16.14 -26.29
C SER A 48 0.37 -14.97 -26.48
N ALA A 49 0.65 -14.15 -27.50
CA ALA A 49 -0.14 -12.99 -27.83
C ALA A 49 -1.63 -13.36 -27.98
N LYS A 50 -2.53 -12.52 -27.45
CA LYS A 50 -4.00 -12.72 -27.57
C LYS A 50 -4.37 -12.94 -29.05
N LYS A 51 -5.16 -13.98 -29.31
CA LYS A 51 -5.68 -14.33 -30.66
C LYS A 51 -6.63 -13.26 -31.24
N TRP A 52 -7.15 -12.36 -30.40
CA TRP A 52 -8.15 -11.36 -30.78
C TRP A 52 -7.69 -9.94 -30.42
N TYR A 53 -7.80 -9.01 -31.38
CA TYR A 53 -7.51 -7.59 -31.22
C TYR A 53 -8.82 -6.77 -31.27
N PRO A 54 -9.00 -5.75 -30.41
CA PRO A 54 -10.12 -4.84 -30.55
C PRO A 54 -9.95 -3.98 -31.81
N ALA A 55 -11.05 -3.70 -32.51
CA ALA A 55 -11.06 -2.79 -33.66
C ALA A 55 -10.80 -1.33 -33.23
N ASP A 56 -11.28 -0.96 -32.04
CA ASP A 56 -11.14 0.38 -31.48
C ASP A 56 -10.09 0.46 -30.36
N TYR A 57 -9.51 1.65 -30.19
CA TYR A 57 -8.61 1.95 -29.08
C TYR A 57 -9.38 2.10 -27.76
N ILE A 58 -9.15 1.19 -26.81
CA ILE A 58 -9.68 1.30 -25.45
C ILE A 58 -8.61 1.95 -24.54
N PRO A 59 -8.78 3.23 -24.16
CA PRO A 59 -7.82 3.89 -23.27
C PRO A 59 -7.82 3.21 -21.89
N LYS A 60 -6.63 2.85 -21.41
CA LYS A 60 -6.47 2.37 -20.02
C LYS A 60 -6.43 3.57 -19.07
N PRO A 61 -7.10 3.49 -17.91
CA PRO A 61 -7.02 4.55 -16.92
C PRO A 61 -5.56 4.73 -16.47
N LEU A 62 -5.10 5.98 -16.44
CA LEU A 62 -3.75 6.31 -16.00
C LEU A 62 -3.58 5.98 -14.50
N PRO A 63 -2.43 5.42 -14.08
CA PRO A 63 -2.14 5.21 -12.67
C PRO A 63 -2.00 6.56 -11.96
N SER A 64 -3.08 7.04 -11.35
CA SER A 64 -3.10 8.27 -10.57
C SER A 64 -3.07 7.97 -9.07
N ALA A 65 -2.43 8.86 -8.32
CA ALA A 65 -2.51 8.86 -6.85
C ALA A 65 -3.97 8.93 -6.35
N LYS A 66 -4.89 9.51 -7.15
CA LYS A 66 -6.33 9.55 -6.83
C LYS A 66 -6.96 8.17 -6.91
N THR A 67 -6.69 7.41 -7.98
CA THR A 67 -7.19 6.04 -8.16
C THR A 67 -6.71 5.11 -7.04
N LYS A 68 -5.44 5.23 -6.65
CA LYS A 68 -4.87 4.46 -5.53
C LYS A 68 -5.43 4.85 -4.16
N ARG A 69 -5.82 6.12 -3.97
CA ARG A 69 -6.45 6.58 -2.72
C ARG A 69 -7.86 6.03 -2.60
N ASN A 70 -8.64 6.08 -3.68
CA ASN A 70 -10.02 5.58 -3.70
C ASN A 70 -10.10 4.05 -3.59
N SER A 71 -9.05 3.31 -3.96
CA SER A 71 -9.00 1.86 -3.75
C SER A 71 -8.78 1.46 -2.29
N VAL A 72 -8.19 2.34 -1.46
CA VAL A 72 -8.02 2.11 -0.02
C VAL A 72 -9.24 2.66 0.71
N LYS A 73 -10.29 1.84 0.79
CA LYS A 73 -11.60 2.20 1.36
C LYS A 73 -11.68 2.15 2.90
N THR A 74 -10.59 1.82 3.59
CA THR A 74 -10.62 1.69 5.05
C THR A 74 -10.71 3.06 5.72
N ALA A 75 -11.83 3.33 6.39
CA ALA A 75 -12.03 4.56 7.14
C ALA A 75 -11.05 4.65 8.33
N LYS A 76 -10.46 5.84 8.52
CA LYS A 76 -9.60 6.11 9.68
C LYS A 76 -10.47 6.36 10.90
N LEU A 77 -10.35 5.50 11.92
CA LEU A 77 -11.05 5.68 13.19
C LEU A 77 -10.48 6.82 14.04
N ARG A 78 -11.36 7.48 14.80
CA ARG A 78 -11.00 8.41 15.87
C ARG A 78 -10.58 7.60 17.11
N LYS A 79 -9.62 8.11 17.89
CA LYS A 79 -9.11 7.42 19.10
C LYS A 79 -10.18 7.12 20.15
N SER A 80 -11.25 7.92 20.22
CA SER A 80 -12.36 7.75 21.15
C SER A 80 -13.32 6.61 20.77
N ILE A 81 -13.18 6.03 19.58
CA ILE A 81 -14.04 4.95 19.11
C ILE A 81 -13.26 3.64 19.30
N THR A 82 -13.45 3.02 20.45
CA THR A 82 -12.90 1.70 20.78
C THR A 82 -14.02 0.67 20.88
N PRO A 83 -13.75 -0.63 20.64
CA PRO A 83 -14.72 -1.69 20.92
C PRO A 83 -15.33 -1.54 22.31
N GLY A 84 -16.66 -1.62 22.41
CA GLY A 84 -17.43 -1.39 23.63
C GLY A 84 -17.87 0.06 23.87
N THR A 85 -17.39 1.03 23.09
CA THR A 85 -17.81 2.43 23.24
C THR A 85 -19.26 2.62 22.79
N VAL A 86 -20.05 3.38 23.56
CA VAL A 86 -21.42 3.76 23.17
C VAL A 86 -21.39 4.96 22.21
N LEU A 87 -21.97 4.78 21.03
CA LEU A 87 -22.15 5.81 20.01
C LEU A 87 -23.60 6.27 19.95
N ILE A 88 -23.81 7.52 19.53
CA ILE A 88 -25.14 8.05 19.18
C ILE A 88 -25.20 8.16 17.66
N LEU A 89 -26.15 7.48 17.06
CA LEU A 89 -26.38 7.58 15.61
C LEU A 89 -27.05 8.92 15.31
N LEU A 90 -26.46 9.71 14.40
CA LEU A 90 -26.99 11.02 14.02
C LEU A 90 -27.94 10.94 12.81
N SER A 91 -27.87 9.86 12.03
CA SER A 91 -28.63 9.67 10.79
C SER A 91 -29.21 8.25 10.69
N GLY A 92 -30.10 8.05 9.71
CA GLY A 92 -30.79 6.78 9.46
C GLY A 92 -31.98 6.53 10.38
N ARG A 93 -32.59 5.34 10.25
CA ARG A 93 -33.80 4.96 11.00
C ARG A 93 -33.59 4.88 12.52
N PHE A 94 -32.36 4.65 12.97
CA PHE A 94 -32.00 4.55 14.39
C PHE A 94 -31.35 5.81 14.94
N ARG A 95 -31.60 6.97 14.32
CA ARG A 95 -31.12 8.28 14.81
C ARG A 95 -31.50 8.51 16.28
N GLY A 96 -30.59 9.08 17.07
CA GLY A 96 -30.75 9.36 18.49
C GLY A 96 -30.59 8.14 19.42
N LYS A 97 -30.50 6.92 18.89
CA LYS A 97 -30.31 5.72 19.72
C LYS A 97 -28.84 5.57 20.15
N ARG A 98 -28.67 5.03 21.36
CA ARG A 98 -27.37 4.65 21.93
C ARG A 98 -27.05 3.22 21.50
N VAL A 99 -25.95 3.03 20.78
CA VAL A 99 -25.53 1.73 20.20
C VAL A 99 -24.09 1.44 20.62
N VAL A 100 -23.74 0.18 20.84
CA VAL A 100 -22.37 -0.24 21.21
C VAL A 100 -21.55 -0.51 19.95
N PHE A 101 -20.36 0.08 19.85
CA PHE A 101 -19.42 -0.19 18.77
C PHE A 101 -18.70 -1.53 19.00
N LEU A 102 -18.74 -2.44 18.02
CA LEU A 102 -18.09 -3.75 18.14
C LEU A 102 -16.70 -3.75 17.53
N ASN A 103 -16.60 -3.67 16.20
CA ASN A 103 -15.34 -3.67 15.47
C ASN A 103 -15.48 -2.92 14.14
N GLN A 104 -14.37 -2.45 13.59
CA GLN A 104 -14.31 -1.84 12.26
C GLN A 104 -14.32 -2.91 11.18
N LEU A 105 -15.26 -2.81 10.24
CA LEU A 105 -15.30 -3.69 9.08
C LEU A 105 -14.28 -3.23 8.02
N THR A 106 -13.68 -4.21 7.34
CA THR A 106 -12.70 -4.00 6.26
C THR A 106 -13.35 -3.46 4.98
N ALA A 107 -14.65 -3.73 4.79
CA ALA A 107 -15.38 -3.44 3.56
C ALA A 107 -16.62 -2.55 3.80
N ALA A 108 -16.51 -1.54 4.66
CA ALA A 108 -17.61 -0.62 5.00
C ALA A 108 -18.12 0.26 3.83
N CYS A 109 -17.79 -0.07 2.57
CA CYS A 109 -18.30 0.59 1.37
C CYS A 109 -18.36 -0.40 0.20
N TYR A 110 -19.29 -1.36 0.28
CA TYR A 110 -20.03 -1.81 -0.89
C TYR A 110 -21.20 -0.83 -1.09
N GLY A 111 -21.18 -0.13 -2.22
CA GLY A 111 -21.94 1.09 -2.49
C GLY A 111 -21.01 2.12 -3.11
#